data_AF-A0A9W6A5U3-F1
#
_entry.id   AF-A0A9W6A5U3-F1
#
_cell.length_a   1.000
_cell.length_b   1.000
_cell.length_c   1.000
_cell.angle_alpha   90.00
_cell.angle_beta   90.00
_cell.angle_gamma   90.00
#
_symmetry.space_group_name_H-M   'P 1'
#
loop_
_entity.id
_entity.type
_entity.pdbx_description
1 polymer ?
#
loop_
_entity_poly.entity_id
_entity_poly.type
_entity_poly.pdbx_seq_one_letter_code
_entity_poly.pdbx_strand_id
1 'polypeptide(L)'
;MSTANLRPVEGYDKLAAFIEADPGLAIFRRFTKLNIKSILYYQAEIANLEEDLDFIIQDDKDSQDEKKQLYPFSVRDLKEGNPTQWSKFQEARQLMEKFNHAIIQQRELMRLSTPDKCDLTVLREWLDRPEGGDMFFESAAEMNVYNKRNDSDMIALFSRHEGVDNLTRLIFNRVVPWFHKRWGEKYQRNENGAWQYSDKKIKACTHFFSVIIAAVLPASSMIVLYFIKNTAIRMVTIMLYNIAFSLALGLMVRARRVEIFAAATAFAAVNVALISNSGDCQCS
;
A
#
# COMPACT_ATOMS: atom_id res chain seq x y z
N MET A 1 42.61 -9.01 0.69
CA MET A 1 42.20 -9.77 -0.52
C MET A 1 41.44 -8.81 -1.41
N SER A 2 41.97 -8.57 -2.62
CA SER A 2 41.44 -7.57 -3.55
C SER A 2 40.14 -8.08 -4.19
N THR A 3 39.06 -7.30 -4.10
CA THR A 3 37.74 -7.57 -4.73
C THR A 3 37.76 -7.39 -6.25
N ALA A 4 38.93 -7.17 -6.86
CA ALA A 4 39.08 -6.75 -8.26
C ALA A 4 38.83 -7.83 -9.33
N ASN A 5 38.41 -9.05 -8.97
CA ASN A 5 38.17 -10.14 -9.94
C ASN A 5 36.91 -10.98 -9.61
N LEU A 6 35.83 -10.35 -9.13
CA LEU A 6 34.54 -11.02 -9.07
C LEU A 6 33.85 -10.87 -10.43
N ARG A 7 33.30 -11.98 -10.94
CA ARG A 7 32.48 -11.96 -12.16
C ARG A 7 31.31 -11.00 -11.97
N PRO A 8 30.81 -10.36 -13.05
CA PRO A 8 29.61 -9.53 -12.97
C PRO A 8 28.48 -10.32 -12.33
N VAL A 9 27.73 -9.70 -11.41
CA VAL A 9 26.52 -10.30 -10.84
C VAL A 9 25.48 -10.48 -11.95
N GLU A 10 24.94 -11.69 -12.07
CA GLU A 10 24.01 -12.11 -13.12
C GLU A 10 22.69 -12.63 -12.51
N GLY A 11 21.63 -12.65 -13.33
CA GLY A 11 20.33 -13.18 -12.94
C GLY A 11 19.75 -12.57 -11.67
N TYR A 12 19.38 -13.43 -10.71
CA TYR A 12 18.78 -13.02 -9.44
C TYR A 12 19.71 -12.14 -8.59
N ASP A 13 21.03 -12.33 -8.67
CA ASP A 13 21.97 -11.50 -7.92
C ASP A 13 21.98 -10.06 -8.45
N LYS A 14 21.88 -9.90 -9.77
CA LYS A 14 21.76 -8.59 -10.42
C LYS A 14 20.43 -7.92 -10.06
N LEU A 15 19.34 -8.69 -10.02
CA LEU A 15 18.03 -8.19 -9.59
C LEU A 15 18.04 -7.77 -8.11
N ALA A 16 18.67 -8.56 -7.24
CA ALA A 16 18.82 -8.22 -5.83
C ALA A 16 19.63 -6.93 -5.64
N ALA A 17 20.76 -6.78 -6.34
CA ALA A 17 21.56 -5.55 -6.31
C ALA A 17 20.80 -4.33 -6.86
N PHE A 18 19.94 -4.54 -7.85
CA PHE A 18 19.07 -3.48 -8.38
C PHE A 18 18.00 -3.05 -7.37
N ILE A 19 17.36 -3.98 -6.68
CA ILE A 19 16.38 -3.70 -5.62
C ILE A 19 17.07 -3.06 -4.40
N GLU A 20 18.27 -3.50 -4.05
CA GLU A 20 19.06 -2.91 -2.95
C GLU A 20 19.41 -1.44 -3.23
N ALA A 21 19.79 -1.13 -4.47
CA ALA A 21 20.12 0.24 -4.87
C ALA A 21 18.92 1.20 -4.78
N ASP A 22 17.69 0.68 -4.86
CA ASP A 22 16.48 1.47 -4.75
C ASP A 22 15.36 0.74 -3.98
N PRO A 23 15.23 0.98 -2.66
CA PRO A 23 14.24 0.33 -1.81
C PRO A 23 12.78 0.51 -2.26
N GLY A 24 12.47 1.53 -3.06
CA GLY A 24 11.12 1.70 -3.63
C GLY A 24 10.76 0.61 -4.66
N LEU A 25 11.75 -0.13 -5.16
CA LEU A 25 11.58 -1.25 -6.09
C LEU A 25 11.49 -2.61 -5.37
N ALA A 26 11.49 -2.64 -4.03
CA ALA A 26 11.30 -3.84 -3.22
C ALA A 26 9.85 -4.35 -3.31
N ILE A 27 9.50 -4.84 -4.49
CA ILE A 27 8.16 -5.24 -4.91
C ILE A 27 8.15 -6.74 -5.13
N PHE A 28 7.25 -7.43 -4.42
CA PHE A 28 7.15 -8.88 -4.43
C PHE A 28 5.72 -9.30 -4.66
N ARG A 29 5.54 -10.52 -5.16
CA ARG A 29 4.22 -11.14 -5.25
C ARG A 29 3.87 -11.75 -3.89
N ARG A 30 2.67 -11.46 -3.36
CA ARG A 30 2.22 -12.01 -2.07
C ARG A 30 1.59 -13.41 -2.16
N PHE A 31 1.31 -13.88 -3.38
CA PHE A 31 0.69 -15.19 -3.65
C PHE A 31 -0.64 -15.40 -2.90
N THR A 32 -1.52 -14.38 -2.88
CA THR A 32 -2.76 -14.37 -2.08
C THR A 32 -3.59 -15.64 -2.28
N LYS A 33 -3.81 -16.03 -3.53
CA LYS A 33 -4.61 -17.22 -3.85
C LYS A 33 -4.01 -18.51 -3.28
N LEU A 34 -2.69 -18.64 -3.31
CA LEU A 34 -2.01 -19.83 -2.81
C LEU A 34 -2.03 -19.87 -1.29
N ASN A 35 -1.77 -18.73 -0.63
CA ASN A 35 -1.84 -18.65 0.83
C ASN A 35 -3.25 -18.93 1.35
N ILE A 36 -4.29 -18.34 0.73
CA ILE A 36 -5.68 -18.63 1.08
C ILE A 36 -5.98 -20.11 0.87
N LYS A 37 -5.55 -20.70 -0.25
CA LYS A 37 -5.74 -22.13 -0.51
C LYS A 37 -5.07 -23.00 0.57
N SER A 38 -3.86 -22.64 1.01
CA SER A 38 -3.19 -23.34 2.12
C SER A 38 -3.97 -23.22 3.43
N ILE A 39 -4.53 -22.04 3.73
CA ILE A 39 -5.37 -21.82 4.92
C ILE A 39 -6.63 -22.69 4.85
N LEU A 40 -7.29 -22.75 3.70
CA LEU A 40 -8.47 -23.61 3.49
C LEU A 40 -8.15 -25.10 3.67
N TYR A 41 -6.96 -25.54 3.26
CA TYR A 41 -6.50 -26.91 3.47
C TYR A 41 -6.26 -27.21 4.95
N TYR A 42 -5.62 -26.30 5.68
CA TYR A 42 -5.51 -26.43 7.13
C TYR A 42 -6.89 -26.52 7.81
N GLN A 43 -7.88 -25.74 7.37
CA GLN A 43 -9.25 -25.82 7.92
C GLN A 43 -9.89 -27.19 7.69
N ALA A 44 -9.76 -27.73 6.48
CA ALA A 44 -10.30 -29.04 6.15
C ALA A 44 -9.61 -30.17 6.94
N GLU A 45 -8.28 -30.13 7.04
CA GLU A 45 -7.51 -31.11 7.84
C GLU A 45 -7.89 -31.05 9.33
N ILE A 46 -8.01 -29.85 9.90
CA ILE A 46 -8.43 -29.66 11.29
C ILE A 46 -9.86 -30.16 11.50
N ALA A 47 -10.79 -29.89 10.58
CA ALA A 47 -12.17 -30.34 10.69
C ALA A 47 -12.29 -31.87 10.65
N ASN A 48 -11.52 -32.55 9.80
CA ASN A 48 -11.46 -34.02 9.78
C ASN A 48 -10.91 -34.58 11.10
N LEU A 49 -9.88 -33.94 11.68
CA LEU A 49 -9.34 -34.35 12.97
C LEU A 49 -10.31 -34.08 14.13
N GLU A 50 -11.09 -33.01 14.06
CA GLU A 50 -12.15 -32.70 15.02
C GLU A 50 -13.22 -33.79 14.99
N GLU A 51 -13.69 -34.18 13.80
CA GLU A 51 -14.64 -35.28 13.63
C GLU A 51 -14.08 -36.62 14.15
N ASP A 52 -12.83 -36.96 13.80
CA ASP A 52 -12.14 -38.16 14.30
C ASP A 52 -12.07 -38.15 15.85
N LEU A 53 -11.73 -37.01 16.44
CA LEU A 53 -11.63 -36.86 17.89
C LEU A 53 -12.98 -36.98 18.58
N ASP A 54 -14.02 -36.37 18.04
CA ASP A 54 -15.38 -36.48 18.56
C ASP A 54 -15.87 -37.92 18.51
N PHE A 55 -15.57 -38.66 17.44
CA PHE A 55 -15.86 -40.08 17.35
C PHE A 55 -15.13 -40.90 18.42
N ILE A 56 -13.82 -40.68 18.61
CA ILE A 56 -13.02 -41.41 19.63
C ILE A 56 -13.52 -41.07 21.04
N ILE A 57 -13.80 -39.80 21.33
CA ILE A 57 -14.34 -39.35 22.61
C ILE A 57 -15.70 -39.99 22.89
N GLN A 58 -16.54 -40.12 21.86
CA GLN A 58 -17.85 -40.73 21.99
C GLN A 58 -17.75 -42.24 22.24
N ASP A 59 -16.89 -42.95 21.49
CA ASP A 59 -16.61 -44.39 21.72
C ASP A 59 -16.09 -44.66 23.14
N ASP A 60 -15.20 -43.80 23.64
CA ASP A 60 -14.68 -43.90 25.00
C ASP A 60 -15.76 -43.67 26.07
N LYS A 61 -16.73 -42.78 25.81
CA LYS A 61 -17.88 -42.54 26.70
C LYS A 61 -18.87 -43.71 26.70
N ASP A 62 -19.10 -44.31 25.55
CA ASP A 62 -20.04 -45.42 25.38
C ASP A 62 -19.45 -46.76 25.88
N SER A 63 -18.15 -46.78 26.17
CA SER A 63 -17.46 -47.93 26.75
C SER A 63 -17.86 -48.17 28.22
N GLN A 64 -17.96 -49.45 28.60
CA GLN A 64 -18.23 -49.84 29.99
C GLN A 64 -16.98 -49.80 30.89
N ASP A 65 -15.81 -49.41 30.37
CA ASP A 65 -14.57 -49.29 31.14
C ASP A 65 -14.58 -48.00 31.98
N GLU A 66 -14.64 -48.14 33.30
CA GLU A 66 -14.60 -47.02 34.27
C GLU A 66 -13.36 -46.13 34.11
N LYS A 67 -12.23 -46.69 33.62
CA LYS A 67 -11.01 -45.89 33.40
C LYS A 67 -11.17 -44.91 32.23
N LYS A 68 -11.91 -45.30 31.19
CA LYS A 68 -12.17 -44.44 30.03
C LYS A 68 -13.08 -43.26 30.38
N GLN A 69 -13.98 -43.45 31.33
CA GLN A 69 -14.84 -42.38 31.86
C GLN A 69 -14.05 -41.29 32.59
N LEU A 70 -12.81 -41.57 33.03
CA LEU A 70 -11.93 -40.59 33.68
C LEU A 70 -11.16 -39.71 32.69
N TYR A 71 -11.07 -40.09 31.41
CA TYR A 71 -10.28 -39.37 30.40
C TYR A 71 -10.67 -37.88 30.22
N PRO A 72 -11.96 -37.50 30.23
CA PRO A 72 -12.35 -36.08 30.14
C PRO A 72 -11.87 -35.24 31.32
N PHE A 73 -11.62 -35.86 32.48
CA PHE A 73 -11.28 -35.17 33.73
C PHE A 73 -9.79 -35.24 34.07
N SER A 74 -9.03 -36.18 33.49
CA SER A 74 -7.62 -36.41 33.81
C SER A 74 -6.77 -36.64 32.56
N VAL A 75 -5.97 -35.63 32.21
CA VAL A 75 -5.00 -35.71 31.10
C VAL A 75 -3.93 -36.76 31.35
N ARG A 76 -3.57 -37.01 32.63
CA ARG A 76 -2.61 -38.08 32.97
C ARG A 76 -3.18 -39.44 32.59
N ASP A 77 -4.42 -39.71 32.99
CA ASP A 77 -5.05 -41.00 32.76
C ASP A 77 -5.42 -41.17 31.27
N LEU A 78 -5.72 -40.08 30.56
CA LEU A 78 -5.84 -40.06 29.10
C LEU A 78 -4.52 -40.44 28.40
N LYS A 79 -3.39 -39.84 28.81
CA LYS A 79 -2.08 -40.11 28.22
C LYS A 79 -1.62 -41.55 28.42
N GLU A 80 -1.88 -42.10 29.60
CA GLU A 80 -1.49 -43.46 29.95
C GLU A 80 -2.48 -44.50 29.42
N GLY A 81 -3.77 -44.15 29.31
CA GLY A 81 -4.87 -45.07 29.00
C GLY A 81 -5.30 -45.11 27.54
N ASN A 82 -5.31 -43.99 26.82
CA ASN A 82 -5.70 -43.93 25.40
C ASN A 82 -4.69 -43.13 24.56
N PRO A 83 -3.61 -43.79 24.08
CA PRO A 83 -2.60 -43.14 23.25
C PRO A 83 -3.17 -42.68 21.90
N THR A 84 -4.26 -43.28 21.41
CA THR A 84 -4.88 -42.94 20.12
C THR A 84 -5.58 -41.58 20.19
N GLN A 85 -6.44 -41.38 21.20
CA GLN A 85 -7.10 -40.09 21.43
C GLN A 85 -6.07 -38.99 21.69
N TRP A 86 -5.08 -39.28 22.55
CA TRP A 86 -4.03 -38.32 22.88
C TRP A 86 -3.17 -37.96 21.64
N SER A 87 -2.79 -38.94 20.81
CA SER A 87 -2.01 -38.71 19.60
C SER A 87 -2.77 -37.85 18.58
N LYS A 88 -4.07 -38.14 18.35
CA LYS A 88 -4.92 -37.33 17.45
C LYS A 88 -5.08 -35.91 17.96
N PHE A 89 -5.21 -35.73 19.27
CA PHE A 89 -5.28 -34.40 19.88
C PHE A 89 -3.95 -33.63 19.73
N GLN A 90 -2.80 -34.32 19.82
CA GLN A 90 -1.50 -33.71 19.56
C GLN A 90 -1.33 -33.29 18.09
N GLU A 91 -1.78 -34.12 17.15
CA GLU A 91 -1.80 -33.80 15.72
C GLU A 91 -2.64 -32.55 15.44
N ALA A 92 -3.87 -32.50 15.98
CA ALA A 92 -4.75 -31.34 15.86
C ALA A 92 -4.11 -30.07 16.43
N ARG A 93 -3.44 -30.16 17.59
CA ARG A 93 -2.73 -29.02 18.20
C ARG A 93 -1.61 -28.49 17.31
N GLN A 94 -0.81 -29.38 16.70
CA GLN A 94 0.27 -28.99 15.81
C GLN A 94 -0.24 -28.31 14.54
N LEU A 95 -1.31 -28.85 13.93
CA LEU A 95 -1.92 -28.22 12.76
C LEU A 95 -2.58 -26.88 13.09
N MET A 96 -3.25 -26.78 14.24
CA MET A 96 -3.87 -25.55 14.70
C MET A 96 -2.85 -24.43 14.95
N GLU A 97 -1.67 -24.76 15.47
CA GLU A 97 -0.57 -23.80 15.60
C GLU A 97 -0.13 -23.27 14.23
N LYS A 98 0.08 -24.16 13.25
CA LYS A 98 0.45 -23.77 11.87
C LYS A 98 -0.64 -22.92 11.22
N PHE A 99 -1.90 -23.31 11.38
CA PHE A 99 -3.06 -22.57 10.89
C PHE A 99 -3.13 -21.15 11.48
N ASN A 100 -3.02 -21.03 12.80
CA ASN A 100 -3.05 -19.75 13.50
C ASN A 100 -1.90 -18.83 13.04
N HIS A 101 -0.68 -19.38 12.92
CA HIS A 101 0.46 -18.63 12.38
C HIS A 101 0.23 -18.20 10.92
N ALA A 102 -0.29 -19.08 10.06
CA ALA A 102 -0.56 -18.77 8.67
C ALA A 102 -1.60 -17.64 8.52
N ILE A 103 -2.64 -17.63 9.34
CA ILE A 103 -3.64 -16.54 9.33
C ILE A 103 -3.01 -15.21 9.75
N ILE A 104 -2.21 -15.20 10.81
CA ILE A 104 -1.56 -13.98 11.30
C ILE A 104 -0.60 -13.45 10.24
N GLN A 105 0.23 -14.32 9.66
CA GLN A 105 1.14 -13.95 8.56
C GLN A 105 0.37 -13.39 7.36
N GLN A 106 -0.72 -14.05 6.95
CA GLN A 106 -1.53 -13.59 5.83
C GLN A 106 -2.19 -12.23 6.12
N ARG A 107 -2.65 -11.99 7.36
CA ARG A 107 -3.15 -10.68 7.79
C ARG A 107 -2.07 -9.61 7.64
N GLU A 108 -0.86 -9.86 8.11
CA GLU A 108 0.23 -8.88 8.01
C GLU A 108 0.62 -8.63 6.55
N LEU A 109 0.66 -9.67 5.70
CA LEU A 109 0.87 -9.50 4.25
C LEU A 109 -0.23 -8.66 3.58
N MET A 110 -1.48 -8.76 4.04
CA MET A 110 -2.59 -7.93 3.53
C MET A 110 -2.51 -6.46 3.96
N ARG A 111 -1.76 -6.15 5.03
CA ARG A 111 -1.57 -4.77 5.52
C ARG A 111 -0.45 -4.04 4.79
N LEU A 112 0.43 -4.77 4.11
CA LEU A 112 1.48 -4.17 3.29
C LEU A 112 0.88 -3.33 2.17
N SER A 113 1.59 -2.25 1.83
CA SER A 113 1.14 -1.29 0.84
C SER A 113 1.17 -1.90 -0.56
N THR A 114 0.20 -1.50 -1.39
CA THR A 114 0.24 -1.83 -2.82
C THR A 114 1.34 -1.00 -3.49
N PRO A 115 2.12 -1.60 -4.40
CA PRO A 115 3.20 -0.90 -5.07
C PRO A 115 2.67 0.26 -5.93
N ASP A 116 3.47 1.31 -6.02
CA ASP A 116 3.17 2.43 -6.89
C ASP A 116 3.34 2.00 -8.36
N LYS A 117 2.40 2.42 -9.22
CA LYS A 117 2.37 2.00 -10.62
C LYS A 117 3.63 2.40 -11.38
N CYS A 118 4.21 3.55 -11.01
CA CYS A 118 5.46 4.03 -11.59
C CYS A 118 6.63 3.09 -11.25
N ASP A 119 6.83 2.78 -9.97
CA ASP A 119 7.90 1.89 -9.50
C ASP A 119 7.76 0.48 -10.10
N LEU A 120 6.53 -0.06 -10.16
CA LEU A 120 6.27 -1.36 -10.78
C LEU A 120 6.58 -1.35 -12.29
N THR A 121 6.32 -0.23 -12.97
CA THR A 121 6.66 -0.08 -14.40
C THR A 121 8.17 -0.01 -14.59
N VAL A 122 8.88 0.74 -13.75
CA VAL A 122 10.35 0.83 -13.77
C VAL A 122 10.99 -0.54 -13.56
N LEU A 123 10.51 -1.32 -12.59
CA LEU A 123 11.01 -2.68 -12.34
C LEU A 123 10.82 -3.59 -13.56
N ARG A 124 9.64 -3.55 -14.19
CA ARG A 124 9.34 -4.35 -15.40
C ARG A 124 10.19 -3.94 -16.59
N GLU A 125 10.30 -2.65 -16.85
CA GLU A 125 11.15 -2.14 -17.91
C GLU A 125 12.61 -2.53 -17.68
N TRP A 126 13.08 -2.54 -16.45
CA TRP A 126 14.43 -3.01 -16.14
C TRP A 126 14.59 -4.51 -16.41
N LEU A 127 13.61 -5.34 -16.04
CA LEU A 127 13.61 -6.78 -16.32
C LEU A 127 13.63 -7.08 -17.83
N ASP A 128 12.92 -6.28 -18.63
CA ASP A 128 12.83 -6.45 -20.10
C ASP A 128 14.07 -5.92 -20.86
N ARG A 129 14.87 -5.05 -20.25
CA ARG A 129 16.02 -4.42 -20.92
C ARG A 129 17.21 -5.38 -21.03
N PRO A 130 17.90 -5.46 -22.19
CA PRO A 130 19.10 -6.29 -22.37
C PRO A 130 20.27 -5.91 -21.44
N GLU A 131 20.41 -4.61 -21.16
CA GLU A 131 21.44 -4.12 -20.22
C GLU A 131 21.04 -4.33 -18.75
N GLY A 132 19.76 -4.60 -18.49
CA GLY A 132 19.17 -4.80 -17.17
C GLY A 132 19.05 -6.29 -16.84
N GLY A 133 17.81 -6.77 -16.69
CA GLY A 133 17.52 -8.16 -16.40
C GLY A 133 17.57 -9.10 -17.60
N ASP A 134 17.50 -8.58 -18.84
CA ASP A 134 17.51 -9.36 -20.09
C ASP A 134 16.55 -10.57 -20.08
N MET A 135 15.43 -10.46 -19.36
CA MET A 135 14.49 -11.56 -19.12
C MET A 135 15.18 -12.87 -18.72
N PHE A 136 16.17 -12.81 -17.83
CA PHE A 136 17.01 -13.97 -17.42
C PHE A 136 16.26 -15.20 -16.88
N PHE A 137 14.95 -15.10 -16.65
CA PHE A 137 14.12 -16.19 -16.13
C PHE A 137 14.12 -17.39 -17.07
N GLU A 138 14.49 -18.57 -16.57
CA GLU A 138 14.51 -19.80 -17.36
C GLU A 138 13.10 -20.38 -17.53
N SER A 139 12.24 -20.20 -16.53
CA SER A 139 10.88 -20.73 -16.54
C SER A 139 9.84 -19.67 -16.85
N ALA A 140 8.86 -20.03 -17.67
CA ALA A 140 7.66 -19.23 -17.88
C ALA A 140 6.93 -18.93 -16.56
N ALA A 141 7.05 -19.79 -15.54
CA ALA A 141 6.46 -19.56 -14.23
C ALA A 141 7.13 -18.38 -13.50
N GLU A 142 8.45 -18.28 -13.58
CA GLU A 142 9.25 -17.22 -12.95
C GLU A 142 9.03 -15.88 -13.65
N MET A 143 9.04 -15.89 -14.98
CA MET A 143 8.70 -14.70 -15.78
C MET A 143 7.27 -14.21 -15.48
N ASN A 144 6.33 -15.12 -15.24
CA ASN A 144 4.95 -14.78 -14.92
C ASN A 144 4.77 -14.10 -13.57
N VAL A 145 5.75 -14.14 -12.66
CA VAL A 145 5.67 -13.45 -11.35
C VAL A 145 5.37 -11.97 -11.54
N TYR A 146 6.11 -11.30 -12.43
CA TYR A 146 6.01 -9.87 -12.69
C TYR A 146 5.02 -9.50 -13.79
N ASN A 147 4.19 -10.43 -14.27
CA ASN A 147 3.20 -10.17 -15.32
C ASN A 147 2.12 -9.17 -14.84
N LYS A 148 1.61 -8.32 -15.74
CA LYS A 148 0.52 -7.36 -15.49
C LYS A 148 -0.74 -7.99 -14.90
N ARG A 149 -0.99 -9.28 -15.21
CA ARG A 149 -2.13 -10.04 -14.64
C ARG A 149 -2.08 -10.14 -13.11
N ASN A 150 -0.90 -10.03 -12.52
CA ASN A 150 -0.68 -10.14 -11.09
C ASN A 150 -0.57 -8.79 -10.38
N ASP A 151 -0.86 -7.65 -11.03
CA ASP A 151 -0.75 -6.30 -10.43
C ASP A 151 -1.50 -6.19 -9.09
N SER A 152 -2.67 -6.82 -8.98
CA SER A 152 -3.47 -6.85 -7.76
C SER A 152 -2.89 -7.75 -6.66
N ASP A 153 -1.92 -8.60 -6.97
CA ASP A 153 -1.26 -9.55 -6.07
C ASP A 153 0.19 -9.13 -5.73
N MET A 154 0.59 -7.91 -6.12
CA MET A 154 1.90 -7.35 -5.77
C MET A 154 1.81 -6.54 -4.47
N ILE A 155 2.87 -6.60 -3.69
CA ILE A 155 3.08 -5.84 -2.45
C ILE A 155 4.43 -5.11 -2.53
N ALA A 156 4.50 -3.94 -1.91
CA ALA A 156 5.76 -3.24 -1.70
C ALA A 156 6.17 -3.36 -0.23
N LEU A 157 7.42 -3.75 0.03
CA LEU A 157 7.98 -3.70 1.39
C LEU A 157 8.17 -2.25 1.86
N PHE A 158 8.43 -1.36 0.91
CA PHE A 158 8.57 0.06 1.15
C PHE A 158 7.82 0.82 0.05
N SER A 159 6.74 1.52 0.42
CA SER A 159 6.13 2.49 -0.50
C SER A 159 6.71 3.87 -0.23
N ARG A 160 7.38 4.44 -1.23
CA ARG A 160 7.86 5.84 -1.18
C ARG A 160 6.74 6.82 -0.86
N HIS A 161 5.51 6.43 -1.20
CA HIS A 161 4.31 7.23 -1.11
C HIS A 161 3.43 6.91 0.10
N GLU A 162 3.93 6.11 1.04
CA GLU A 162 3.27 5.94 2.32
C GLU A 162 3.36 7.26 3.09
N GLY A 163 2.22 7.83 3.47
CA GLY A 163 2.21 9.07 4.24
C GLY A 163 2.08 10.39 3.46
N VAL A 164 2.31 10.41 2.14
CA VAL A 164 2.27 11.66 1.35
C VAL A 164 0.85 12.11 1.01
N ASP A 165 0.73 13.41 0.73
CA ASP A 165 -0.48 14.09 0.29
C ASP A 165 -0.90 13.67 -1.14
N ASN A 166 -2.18 13.90 -1.45
CA ASN A 166 -2.78 13.43 -2.69
C ASN A 166 -2.18 14.11 -3.92
N LEU A 167 -1.75 15.37 -3.81
CA LEU A 167 -1.07 16.10 -4.87
C LEU A 167 0.30 15.51 -5.15
N THR A 168 1.11 15.26 -4.12
CA THR A 168 2.39 14.56 -4.28
C THR A 168 2.19 13.23 -5.00
N ARG A 169 1.21 12.42 -4.58
CA ARG A 169 0.87 11.16 -5.28
C ARG A 169 0.45 11.39 -6.75
N LEU A 170 -0.29 12.46 -7.06
CA LEU A 170 -0.69 12.78 -8.43
C LEU A 170 0.51 13.22 -9.28
N ILE A 171 1.41 14.02 -8.72
CA ILE A 171 2.63 14.47 -9.39
C ILE A 171 3.50 13.26 -9.71
N PHE A 172 3.76 12.39 -8.74
CA PHE A 172 4.56 11.19 -8.96
C PHE A 172 3.94 10.21 -9.95
N ASN A 173 2.62 10.02 -9.94
CA ASN A 173 1.98 9.05 -10.85
C ASN A 173 1.70 9.58 -12.26
N ARG A 174 1.57 10.90 -12.43
CA ARG A 174 1.12 11.48 -13.71
C ARG A 174 2.10 12.49 -14.29
N VAL A 175 2.65 13.37 -13.46
CA VAL A 175 3.54 14.46 -13.91
C VAL A 175 4.96 13.95 -14.11
N VAL A 176 5.49 13.15 -13.18
CA VAL A 176 6.86 12.61 -13.27
C VAL A 176 7.02 11.70 -14.50
N PRO A 177 6.14 10.72 -14.79
CA PRO A 177 6.27 9.90 -15.99
C PRO A 177 6.11 10.70 -17.28
N TRP A 178 5.21 11.69 -17.30
CA TRP A 178 5.03 12.58 -18.45
C TRP A 178 6.28 13.44 -18.70
N PHE A 179 6.85 14.01 -17.64
CA PHE A 179 8.08 14.80 -17.70
C PHE A 179 9.26 13.93 -18.13
N HIS A 180 9.37 12.72 -17.58
CA HIS A 180 10.44 11.80 -17.92
C HIS A 180 10.39 11.37 -19.39
N LYS A 181 9.19 11.07 -19.91
CA LYS A 181 8.98 10.70 -21.32
C LYS A 181 9.25 11.86 -22.29
N ARG A 182 9.06 13.11 -21.85
CA ARG A 182 9.15 14.29 -22.72
C ARG A 182 10.51 15.01 -22.65
N TRP A 183 11.17 14.98 -21.49
CA TRP A 183 12.39 15.76 -21.21
C TRP A 183 13.48 14.99 -20.46
N GLY A 184 13.22 13.76 -20.01
CA GLY A 184 14.07 13.07 -19.03
C GLY A 184 15.18 12.17 -19.57
N GLU A 185 15.39 12.07 -20.89
CA GLU A 185 16.47 11.23 -21.46
C GLU A 185 17.90 11.68 -21.08
N LYS A 186 18.09 12.84 -20.43
CA LYS A 186 19.40 13.44 -20.17
C LYS A 186 19.90 13.38 -18.72
N TYR A 187 19.21 12.73 -17.79
CA TYR A 187 19.69 12.62 -16.41
C TYR A 187 20.57 11.38 -16.20
N GLN A 188 21.55 11.48 -15.29
CA GLN A 188 22.60 10.49 -15.08
C GLN A 188 22.05 9.11 -14.71
N ARG A 189 22.49 8.09 -15.45
CA ARG A 189 22.18 6.67 -15.24
C ARG A 189 23.26 6.07 -14.33
N ASN A 190 22.86 5.37 -13.27
CA ASN A 190 23.81 4.63 -12.43
C ASN A 190 24.35 3.39 -13.18
N GLU A 191 25.47 2.83 -12.70
CA GLU A 191 26.13 1.64 -13.26
C GLU A 191 25.20 0.43 -13.45
N ASN A 192 24.14 0.33 -12.63
CA ASN A 192 23.14 -0.75 -12.68
C ASN A 192 21.90 -0.44 -13.56
N GLY A 193 21.92 0.69 -14.28
CA GLY A 193 20.83 1.09 -15.17
C GLY A 193 19.59 1.69 -14.49
N ALA A 194 19.65 1.93 -13.17
CA ALA A 194 18.57 2.53 -12.37
C ALA A 194 18.57 4.06 -12.45
N TRP A 195 17.39 4.67 -12.51
CA TRP A 195 17.20 6.12 -12.36
C TRP A 195 17.07 6.47 -10.89
N GLN A 196 18.10 7.08 -10.30
CA GLN A 196 18.05 7.46 -8.89
C GLN A 196 17.41 8.86 -8.74
N TYR A 197 16.07 8.89 -8.68
CA TYR A 197 15.38 10.12 -8.31
C TYR A 197 15.53 10.36 -6.80
N SER A 198 15.99 11.54 -6.42
CA SER A 198 16.06 11.92 -5.01
C SER A 198 14.65 12.23 -4.49
N ASP A 199 14.00 11.23 -3.91
CA ASP A 199 12.66 11.35 -3.32
C ASP A 199 12.55 12.50 -2.33
N LYS A 200 13.64 12.81 -1.61
CA LYS A 200 13.71 13.95 -0.69
C LYS A 200 13.53 15.28 -1.41
N LYS A 201 14.18 15.47 -2.57
CA LYS A 201 14.07 16.71 -3.36
C LYS A 201 12.68 16.85 -3.97
N ILE A 202 12.09 15.76 -4.44
CA ILE A 202 10.75 15.81 -5.03
C ILE A 202 9.72 16.12 -3.93
N LYS A 203 9.78 15.44 -2.78
CA LYS A 203 8.90 15.73 -1.63
C LYS A 203 9.03 17.18 -1.16
N ALA A 204 10.24 17.71 -1.05
CA ALA A 204 10.47 19.11 -0.66
C ALA A 204 9.93 20.10 -1.70
N CYS A 205 10.16 19.83 -2.99
CA CYS A 205 9.67 20.65 -4.09
C CYS A 205 8.13 20.68 -4.14
N THR A 206 7.49 19.51 -4.05
CA THR A 206 6.02 19.45 -4.03
C THR A 206 5.45 20.16 -2.81
N HIS A 207 6.04 19.97 -1.63
CA HIS A 207 5.62 20.69 -0.43
C HIS A 207 5.72 22.21 -0.60
N PHE A 208 6.82 22.70 -1.16
CA PHE A 208 7.00 24.12 -1.47
C PHE A 208 5.92 24.66 -2.42
N PHE A 209 5.63 23.95 -3.51
CA PHE A 209 4.56 24.34 -4.43
C PHE A 209 3.17 24.29 -3.79
N SER A 210 2.88 23.29 -2.94
CA SER A 210 1.63 23.20 -2.19
C SER A 210 1.43 24.40 -1.28
N VAL A 211 2.48 24.83 -0.57
CA VAL A 211 2.43 26.02 0.30
C VAL A 211 2.19 27.29 -0.51
N ILE A 212 2.87 27.45 -1.66
CA ILE A 212 2.67 28.60 -2.53
C ILE A 212 1.23 28.66 -3.05
N ILE A 213 0.70 27.56 -3.58
CA ILE A 213 -0.66 27.56 -4.13
C ILE A 213 -1.69 27.80 -3.02
N ALA A 214 -1.50 27.23 -1.84
CA ALA A 214 -2.37 27.45 -0.69
C ALA A 214 -2.39 28.93 -0.23
N ALA A 215 -1.29 29.67 -0.40
CA ALA A 215 -1.21 31.09 -0.06
C ALA A 215 -1.74 32.01 -1.20
N VAL A 216 -1.42 31.67 -2.45
CA VAL A 216 -1.77 32.50 -3.62
C VAL A 216 -3.26 32.44 -3.93
N LEU A 217 -3.90 31.27 -3.79
CA LEU A 217 -5.30 31.08 -4.19
C LEU A 217 -6.28 31.95 -3.36
N PRO A 218 -6.15 32.06 -2.02
CA PRO A 218 -6.93 33.01 -1.24
C PRO A 218 -6.62 34.48 -1.57
N ALA A 219 -5.34 34.82 -1.75
CA ALA A 219 -4.93 36.19 -2.04
C ALA A 219 -5.42 36.66 -3.43
N SER A 220 -5.38 35.79 -4.45
CA SER A 220 -5.85 36.11 -5.79
C SER A 220 -7.36 36.31 -5.83
N SER A 221 -8.13 35.57 -5.02
CA SER A 221 -9.57 35.80 -4.85
C SER A 221 -9.86 37.23 -4.40
N MET A 222 -9.16 37.71 -3.37
CA MET A 222 -9.36 39.08 -2.85
C MET A 222 -9.06 40.14 -3.91
N ILE A 223 -7.97 39.98 -4.66
CA ILE A 223 -7.57 40.92 -5.72
C ILE A 223 -8.62 40.94 -6.84
N VAL A 224 -9.07 39.77 -7.32
CA VAL A 224 -10.06 39.69 -8.40
C VAL A 224 -11.40 40.29 -7.98
N LEU A 225 -11.85 40.03 -6.74
CA LEU A 225 -13.09 40.59 -6.20
C LEU A 225 -13.07 42.13 -6.13
N TYR A 226 -11.90 42.73 -5.90
CA TYR A 226 -11.74 44.18 -5.87
C TYR A 226 -12.06 44.84 -7.23
N PHE A 227 -11.66 44.22 -8.33
CA PHE A 227 -11.84 44.80 -9.67
C PHE A 227 -13.24 44.59 -10.27
N ILE A 228 -13.96 43.54 -9.85
CA ILE A 228 -15.31 43.28 -10.35
C ILE A 228 -16.28 44.25 -9.69
N LYS A 229 -17.07 45.01 -10.46
CA LYS A 229 -18.08 45.94 -9.91
C LYS A 229 -19.50 45.36 -9.86
N ASN A 230 -19.80 44.37 -10.69
CA ASN A 230 -21.13 43.75 -10.76
C ASN A 230 -21.32 42.70 -9.66
N THR A 231 -22.35 42.91 -8.81
CA THR A 231 -22.68 42.04 -7.68
C THR A 231 -22.97 40.59 -8.08
N ALA A 232 -23.65 40.35 -9.21
CA ALA A 232 -23.94 39.00 -9.67
C ALA A 232 -22.66 38.25 -10.09
N ILE A 233 -21.75 38.94 -10.79
CA ILE A 233 -20.46 38.38 -11.22
C ILE A 233 -19.56 38.11 -10.00
N ARG A 234 -19.61 38.97 -8.98
CA ARG A 234 -18.89 38.75 -7.70
C ARG A 234 -19.34 37.46 -7.01
N MET A 235 -20.65 37.23 -6.89
CA MET A 235 -21.19 36.02 -6.24
C MET A 235 -20.76 34.74 -6.96
N VAL A 236 -20.84 34.74 -8.29
CA VAL A 236 -20.37 33.60 -9.11
C VAL A 236 -18.86 33.37 -8.93
N THR A 237 -18.08 34.45 -8.89
CA THR A 237 -16.61 34.36 -8.72
C THR A 237 -16.24 33.79 -7.35
N ILE A 238 -16.93 34.18 -6.27
CA ILE A 238 -16.73 33.57 -4.93
C ILE A 238 -17.01 32.07 -4.97
N MET A 239 -18.13 31.67 -5.57
CA MET A 239 -18.51 30.27 -5.63
C MET A 239 -17.44 29.44 -6.35
N LEU A 240 -16.92 29.94 -7.48
CA LEU A 240 -15.83 29.29 -8.21
C LEU A 240 -14.54 29.21 -7.40
N TYR A 241 -14.14 30.31 -6.74
CA TYR A 241 -12.94 30.32 -5.90
C TYR A 241 -13.07 29.39 -4.69
N ASN A 242 -14.25 29.29 -4.08
CA ASN A 242 -14.48 28.39 -2.96
C ASN A 242 -14.42 26.91 -3.36
N ILE A 243 -14.94 26.57 -4.54
CA ILE A 243 -14.78 25.22 -5.12
C ILE A 243 -13.30 24.94 -5.41
N ALA A 244 -12.60 25.89 -6.05
CA ALA A 244 -11.17 25.73 -6.38
C ALA A 244 -10.32 25.59 -5.11
N PHE A 245 -10.58 26.38 -4.07
CA PHE A 245 -9.89 26.30 -2.79
C PHE A 245 -10.14 24.97 -2.07
N SER A 246 -11.40 24.52 -2.02
CA SER A 246 -11.77 23.23 -1.43
C SER A 246 -11.11 22.05 -2.16
N LEU A 247 -11.07 22.12 -3.49
CA LEU A 247 -10.38 21.12 -4.32
C LEU A 247 -8.88 21.15 -4.07
N ALA A 248 -8.27 22.33 -4.02
CA ALA A 248 -6.84 22.49 -3.75
C ALA A 248 -6.46 21.95 -2.37
N LEU A 249 -7.20 22.28 -1.31
CA LEU A 249 -6.97 21.75 0.03
C LEU A 249 -7.14 20.23 0.10
N GLY A 250 -8.19 19.68 -0.51
CA GLY A 250 -8.43 18.24 -0.55
C GLY A 250 -7.38 17.45 -1.34
N LEU A 251 -6.68 18.11 -2.27
CA LEU A 251 -5.56 17.53 -3.00
C LEU A 251 -4.22 17.73 -2.27
N MET A 252 -3.95 18.91 -1.72
CA MET A 252 -2.64 19.29 -1.18
C MET A 252 -2.40 18.86 0.25
N VAL A 253 -3.46 18.71 1.05
CA VAL A 253 -3.33 18.46 2.48
C VAL A 253 -4.01 17.14 2.82
N ARG A 254 -3.41 16.37 3.73
CA ARG A 254 -4.09 15.27 4.43
C ARG A 254 -5.05 15.82 5.49
N ALA A 255 -5.96 16.69 5.06
CA ALA A 255 -6.95 17.28 5.92
C ALA A 255 -8.13 16.31 6.09
N ARG A 256 -8.69 16.24 7.29
CA ARG A 256 -9.96 15.54 7.51
C ARG A 256 -11.05 16.27 6.73
N ARG A 257 -12.09 15.55 6.30
CA ARG A 257 -13.23 16.16 5.58
C ARG A 257 -13.79 17.38 6.33
N VAL A 258 -13.88 17.28 7.66
CA VAL A 258 -14.35 18.36 8.54
C VAL A 258 -13.45 19.60 8.49
N GLU A 259 -12.13 19.44 8.42
CA GLU A 259 -11.17 20.55 8.33
C GLU A 259 -11.30 21.29 6.98
N ILE A 260 -11.51 20.53 5.89
CA ILE A 260 -11.74 21.11 4.56
C ILE A 260 -13.03 21.93 4.56
N PHE A 261 -14.12 21.39 5.15
CA PHE A 261 -15.38 22.14 5.26
C PHE A 261 -15.23 23.41 6.11
N ALA A 262 -14.56 23.32 7.26
CA ALA A 262 -14.33 24.48 8.12
C ALA A 262 -13.52 25.57 7.41
N ALA A 263 -12.44 25.20 6.72
CA ALA A 263 -11.63 26.13 5.95
C ALA A 263 -12.40 26.76 4.78
N ALA A 264 -13.21 25.97 4.06
CA ALA A 264 -14.04 26.46 2.97
C ALA A 264 -15.13 27.44 3.46
N THR A 265 -15.78 27.13 4.58
CA THR A 265 -16.77 28.02 5.20
C THR A 265 -16.13 29.32 5.68
N ALA A 266 -14.97 29.25 6.34
CA ALA A 266 -14.23 30.43 6.78
C ALA A 266 -13.82 31.32 5.59
N PHE A 267 -13.28 30.70 4.52
CA PHE A 267 -12.90 31.42 3.31
C PHE A 267 -14.10 32.08 2.61
N ALA A 268 -15.23 31.38 2.51
CA ALA A 268 -16.47 31.94 1.97
C ALA A 268 -16.97 33.13 2.81
N ALA A 269 -16.97 33.01 4.14
CA ALA A 269 -17.40 34.07 5.05
C ALA A 269 -16.56 35.35 4.89
N VAL A 270 -15.23 35.21 4.78
CA VAL A 270 -14.32 36.35 4.55
C VAL A 270 -14.61 37.04 3.22
N ASN A 271 -14.80 36.28 2.14
CA ASN A 271 -15.11 36.87 0.83
C ASN A 271 -16.48 37.58 0.83
N VAL A 272 -17.50 37.01 1.49
CA VAL A 272 -18.82 37.63 1.61
C VAL A 272 -18.76 38.91 2.46
N ALA A 273 -18.04 38.90 3.58
CA ALA A 273 -17.84 40.09 4.41
C ALA A 273 -17.14 41.23 3.64
N LEU A 274 -16.15 40.89 2.80
CA LEU A 274 -15.45 41.85 1.95
C LEU A 274 -16.39 42.51 0.92
N ILE A 275 -17.37 41.76 0.39
CA ILE A 275 -18.41 42.34 -0.47
C ILE A 275 -19.33 43.27 0.31
N SER A 276 -19.76 42.88 1.51
CA SER A 276 -20.64 43.71 2.34
C SER A 276 -20.00 45.08 2.61
N ASN A 277 -18.73 45.10 3.03
CA ASN A 277 -18.03 46.36 3.33
C ASN A 277 -17.75 47.23 2.10
N SER A 278 -17.67 46.64 0.90
CA SER A 278 -17.43 47.41 -0.33
C SER A 278 -18.72 47.94 -0.98
N GLY A 279 -19.90 47.54 -0.50
CA GLY A 279 -21.19 48.11 -0.90
C GLY A 279 -21.57 49.38 -0.13
N ASP A 280 -21.16 49.51 1.13
CA ASP A 280 -21.58 50.62 2.01
C ASP A 280 -20.87 51.96 1.73
N CYS A 281 -19.80 51.98 0.92
CA CYS A 281 -19.09 53.21 0.56
C CYS A 281 -19.63 53.92 -0.71
N GLN A 282 -20.77 53.51 -1.28
CA GLN A 282 -21.36 54.15 -2.47
C GLN A 282 -22.50 55.15 -2.19
N CYS A 283 -22.75 55.49 -0.93
CA CYS A 283 -23.69 56.56 -0.57
C CYS A 283 -22.95 57.81 -0.06
N SER A 284 -22.54 58.68 -0.98
CA SER A 284 -22.26 60.10 -0.74
C SER A 284 -22.50 60.90 -2.01
#